data_AF-A0AAD7XUM6-F1
#
_entry.id   AF-A0AAD7XUM6-F1
#
_cell.length_a   1.000
_cell.length_b   1.000
_cell.length_c   1.000
_cell.angle_alpha   90.00
_cell.angle_beta   90.00
_cell.angle_gamma   90.00
#
_symmetry.space_group_name_H-M   'P 1'
#
loop_
_entity.id
_entity.type
_entity.pdbx_description
1 polymer ?
#
loop_
_entity_poly.entity_id
_entity_poly.type
_entity_poly.pdbx_seq_one_letter_code
_entity_poly.pdbx_strand_id
1 'polypeptide(L)'
;MSDDDDFMLEDDDQEYDFEYEDDDDEEPDADLENRYYNAKARKEDDPEGAITEFQGVVDAEEEKGDWGFKSLKQMAKISFHLHKHQDTLRYYKQLLTYTKSAVTRNYSEKSINNILDYVSTADDMAFVEQFYQVSLEALSEMKNERLWVKTNLKLAKLWLDRKEYGRLTKILRELRAACETEDGTDHQRKGTHLLEVLALEIQMYTETKNNKKLKELYHQCMGVKSAIPHPRIMGVIRECGGKMHMREKEWDNAQTDFFESFKNYDEAGSPQRIQVLKYLVLANMLTDSQINPFDSQETKPYKNDREIVAMTNLVSAYQRKDIGEFERILKVNRQSIMGDSFIRDYIDDVLRNIRTLVLVKLIKPYTRVELSFIAKRLNITVEEVEELAVGLILDKKISGQIDQVNQRLELEQRSTDAMRYEAMDQWSSNVSRLCTTVISKAT
;
A
#
# COMPACT_ATOMS: atom_id res chain seq x y z
N MET A 1 42.38 2.43 12.47
CA MET A 1 42.93 1.54 11.43
C MET A 1 41.69 0.90 10.82
N SER A 2 40.95 1.66 9.99
CA SER A 2 41.08 1.73 8.52
C SER A 2 41.07 0.32 7.96
N ASP A 3 39.88 -0.23 7.68
CA ASP A 3 39.10 -0.03 6.44
C ASP A 3 39.93 -0.46 5.23
N ASP A 4 39.84 -1.76 4.96
CA ASP A 4 40.09 -2.43 3.68
C ASP A 4 39.00 -3.51 3.58
N ASP A 5 37.75 -3.07 3.47
CA ASP A 5 36.68 -3.95 2.99
C ASP A 5 36.86 -4.06 1.48
N ASP A 6 37.51 -5.15 1.09
CA ASP A 6 37.49 -5.77 -0.24
C ASP A 6 36.03 -5.82 -0.75
N PHE A 7 35.59 -4.76 -1.43
CA PHE A 7 34.35 -4.75 -2.19
C PHE A 7 34.70 -4.91 -3.66
N MET A 8 35.01 -6.17 -4.02
CA MET A 8 34.99 -6.70 -5.38
C MET A 8 33.60 -6.42 -5.98
N LEU A 9 33.47 -5.28 -6.66
CA LEU A 9 32.32 -5.01 -7.51
C LEU A 9 32.49 -5.89 -8.75
N GLU A 10 31.72 -6.98 -8.77
CA GLU A 10 31.42 -7.74 -9.97
C GLU A 10 31.01 -6.76 -11.07
N ASP A 11 31.87 -6.69 -12.09
CA ASP A 11 31.61 -6.10 -13.41
C ASP A 11 30.47 -6.91 -14.07
N ASP A 12 29.23 -6.66 -13.64
CA ASP A 12 28.03 -7.17 -14.30
C ASP A 12 27.62 -6.28 -15.50
N ASP A 13 28.53 -5.42 -15.98
CA ASP A 13 28.45 -4.65 -17.22
C ASP A 13 29.12 -5.39 -18.41
N GLN A 14 29.25 -6.72 -18.37
CA GLN A 14 29.57 -7.56 -19.55
C GLN A 14 28.33 -7.90 -20.40
N GLU A 15 27.37 -6.98 -20.51
CA GLU A 15 26.41 -7.04 -21.60
C GLU A 15 27.16 -6.57 -22.86
N TYR A 16 27.69 -7.52 -23.62
CA TYR A 16 28.20 -7.35 -24.99
C TYR A 16 27.09 -6.68 -25.83
N ASP A 17 27.08 -5.35 -25.85
CA ASP A 17 26.19 -4.54 -26.70
C ASP A 17 26.72 -4.67 -28.13
N PHE A 18 26.33 -5.76 -28.80
CA PHE A 18 26.43 -5.88 -30.26
C PHE A 18 25.40 -4.90 -30.87
N GLU A 19 25.73 -3.61 -30.89
CA GLU A 19 25.15 -2.71 -31.88
C GLU A 19 25.70 -3.18 -33.23
N TYR A 20 24.83 -3.76 -34.06
CA TYR A 20 25.15 -4.00 -35.46
C TYR A 20 25.40 -2.63 -36.09
N GLU A 21 26.66 -2.32 -36.36
CA GLU A 21 27.07 -1.26 -37.27
C GLU A 21 26.42 -1.58 -38.62
N ASP A 22 25.36 -0.83 -38.97
CA ASP A 22 24.99 -0.72 -40.38
C ASP A 22 26.15 0.06 -41.03
N ASP A 23 26.91 -0.64 -41.88
CA ASP A 23 27.98 -0.14 -42.75
C ASP A 23 27.46 1.02 -43.64
N ASP A 24 27.41 2.24 -43.09
CA ASP A 24 27.33 3.46 -43.89
C ASP A 24 28.55 4.34 -43.54
N ASP A 25 29.48 4.35 -44.51
CA ASP A 25 30.76 5.06 -44.54
C ASP A 25 30.68 6.53 -44.07
N GLU A 26 31.30 6.85 -42.93
CA GLU A 26 31.91 8.17 -42.65
C GLU A 26 33.01 8.00 -41.57
N GLU A 27 34.28 7.87 -42.00
CA GLU A 27 35.47 7.89 -41.12
C GLU A 27 35.94 9.35 -40.84
N PRO A 28 35.56 9.92 -39.67
CA PRO A 28 36.43 10.88 -38.98
C PRO A 28 36.64 10.60 -37.47
N ASP A 29 36.16 9.47 -36.93
CA ASP A 29 35.97 9.29 -35.48
C ASP A 29 37.09 8.55 -34.71
N ALA A 30 38.09 7.99 -35.42
CA ALA A 30 39.12 7.12 -34.81
C ALA A 30 40.05 7.84 -33.81
N ASP A 31 40.29 9.14 -33.98
CA ASP A 31 41.15 9.92 -33.08
C ASP A 31 40.46 10.28 -31.75
N LEU A 32 39.14 10.48 -31.77
CA LEU A 32 38.34 10.75 -30.58
C LEU A 32 38.11 9.47 -29.77
N GLU A 33 37.85 8.36 -30.45
CA GLU A 33 37.73 7.03 -29.85
C GLU A 33 39.02 6.62 -29.12
N ASN A 34 40.17 6.79 -29.75
CA ASN A 34 41.46 6.48 -29.12
C ASN A 34 41.73 7.34 -27.88
N ARG A 35 41.35 8.63 -27.88
CA ARG A 35 41.47 9.50 -26.70
C ARG A 35 40.50 9.09 -25.60
N TYR A 36 39.28 8.66 -25.95
CA TYR A 36 38.29 8.15 -25.00
C TYR A 36 38.76 6.90 -24.27
N TYR A 37 39.29 5.89 -24.99
CA TYR A 37 39.78 4.67 -24.34
C TYR A 37 41.03 4.90 -23.50
N ASN A 38 41.91 5.82 -23.92
CA ASN A 38 43.07 6.23 -23.10
C ASN A 38 42.63 6.89 -21.78
N ALA A 39 41.64 7.79 -21.84
CA ALA A 39 41.07 8.41 -20.64
C ALA A 39 40.35 7.40 -19.74
N LYS A 40 39.68 6.40 -20.34
CA LYS A 40 39.02 5.31 -19.60
C LYS A 40 40.03 4.41 -18.88
N ALA A 41 41.15 4.08 -19.51
CA ALA A 41 42.22 3.30 -18.88
C ALA A 41 42.83 4.01 -17.66
N ARG A 42 42.88 5.35 -17.68
CA ARG A 42 43.40 6.15 -16.56
C ARG A 42 42.41 6.38 -15.42
N LYS A 43 41.16 5.92 -15.55
CA LYS A 43 40.12 6.10 -14.53
C LYS A 43 40.48 5.47 -13.17
N GLU A 44 41.22 4.36 -13.19
CA GLU A 44 41.64 3.64 -11.97
C GLU A 44 42.91 4.25 -11.36
N ASP A 45 43.82 4.78 -12.18
CA ASP A 45 45.13 5.28 -11.74
C ASP A 45 45.13 6.77 -11.35
N ASP A 46 44.43 7.63 -12.11
CA ASP A 46 44.36 9.08 -11.88
C ASP A 46 42.99 9.65 -12.30
N PRO A 47 42.03 9.75 -11.35
CA PRO A 47 40.68 10.21 -11.66
C PRO A 47 40.62 11.71 -12.02
N GLU A 48 41.56 12.55 -11.57
CA GLU A 48 41.58 13.98 -11.96
C GLU A 48 42.22 14.18 -13.35
N GLY A 49 43.27 13.41 -13.65
CA GLY A 49 43.87 13.34 -14.98
C GLY A 49 42.89 12.82 -16.04
N ALA A 50 42.12 11.78 -15.71
CA ALA A 50 41.09 11.22 -16.58
C ALA A 50 40.00 12.25 -16.91
N ILE A 51 39.55 13.06 -15.95
CA ILE A 51 38.57 14.15 -16.20
C ILE A 51 39.11 15.16 -17.21
N THR A 52 40.39 15.52 -17.12
CA THR A 52 41.02 16.48 -18.04
C THR A 52 41.12 15.92 -19.45
N GLU A 53 41.43 14.62 -19.60
CA GLU A 53 41.46 13.96 -20.90
C GLU A 53 40.07 13.79 -21.50
N PHE A 54 39.06 13.43 -20.69
CA PHE A 54 37.66 13.40 -21.13
C PHE A 54 37.17 14.80 -21.54
N GLN A 55 37.55 15.86 -20.84
CA GLN A 55 37.26 17.24 -21.25
C GLN A 55 37.95 17.57 -22.58
N GLY A 56 39.17 17.08 -22.81
CA GLY A 56 39.87 17.21 -24.08
C GLY A 56 39.20 16.49 -25.26
N VAL A 57 38.46 15.41 -25.01
CA VAL A 57 37.60 14.77 -26.04
C VAL A 57 36.38 15.64 -26.34
N VAL A 58 35.74 16.19 -25.30
CA VAL A 58 34.57 17.07 -25.43
C VAL A 58 34.92 18.39 -26.15
N ASP A 59 36.10 18.95 -25.90
CA ASP A 59 36.55 20.20 -26.53
C ASP A 59 37.07 19.99 -27.96
N ALA A 60 37.45 18.76 -28.33
CA ALA A 60 37.92 18.39 -29.66
C ALA A 60 36.78 18.01 -30.62
N GLU A 61 35.56 17.80 -30.10
CA GLU A 61 34.35 17.53 -30.88
C GLU A 61 33.76 18.86 -31.39
N GLU A 62 33.91 19.16 -32.69
CA GLU A 62 33.37 20.40 -33.28
C GLU A 62 31.84 20.34 -33.47
N GLU A 63 31.31 19.16 -33.79
CA GLU A 63 29.88 18.86 -33.78
C GLU A 63 29.58 17.91 -32.61
N LYS A 64 28.48 18.14 -31.90
CA LYS A 64 28.12 17.32 -30.75
C LYS A 64 27.86 15.88 -31.22
N GLY A 65 28.67 14.94 -30.77
CA GLY A 65 28.60 13.54 -31.15
C GLY A 65 28.45 12.58 -29.97
N ASP A 66 28.52 11.29 -30.26
CA ASP A 66 28.33 10.22 -29.27
C ASP A 66 29.52 10.09 -28.31
N TRP A 67 30.73 10.43 -28.74
CA TRP A 67 31.94 10.35 -27.92
C TRP A 67 32.02 11.46 -26.88
N GLY A 68 31.57 12.68 -27.21
CA GLY A 68 31.40 13.75 -26.23
C GLY A 68 30.38 13.39 -25.15
N PHE A 69 29.27 12.73 -25.53
CA PHE A 69 28.26 12.26 -24.57
C PHE A 69 28.79 11.13 -23.67
N LYS A 70 29.48 10.13 -24.23
CA LYS A 70 30.11 9.03 -23.47
C LYS A 70 31.18 9.57 -22.50
N SER A 71 31.92 10.60 -22.90
CA SER A 71 32.94 11.28 -22.08
C SER A 71 32.30 12.02 -20.90
N LEU A 72 31.30 12.86 -21.15
CA LEU A 72 30.57 13.60 -20.10
C LEU A 72 29.90 12.66 -19.08
N LYS A 73 29.40 11.51 -19.54
CA LYS A 73 28.83 10.47 -18.65
C LYS A 73 29.88 9.91 -17.68
N GLN A 74 31.07 9.59 -18.17
CA GLN A 74 32.15 9.10 -17.31
C GLN A 74 32.67 10.21 -16.39
N MET A 75 32.80 11.44 -16.88
CA MET A 75 33.19 12.59 -16.05
C MET A 75 32.20 12.83 -14.91
N ALA A 76 30.90 12.75 -15.17
CA ALA A 76 29.87 12.87 -14.12
C ALA A 76 29.98 11.74 -13.08
N LYS A 77 30.24 10.50 -13.50
CA LYS A 77 30.47 9.37 -12.58
C LYS A 77 31.73 9.57 -11.73
N ILE A 78 32.87 9.92 -12.35
CA ILE A 78 34.14 10.11 -11.63
C ILE A 78 34.05 11.29 -10.66
N SER A 79 33.46 12.41 -11.10
CA SER A 79 33.28 13.60 -10.25
C SER A 79 32.36 13.32 -9.05
N PHE A 80 31.37 12.44 -9.23
CA PHE A 80 30.52 11.97 -8.15
C PHE A 80 31.29 11.10 -7.13
N HIS A 81 32.15 10.18 -7.61
CA HIS A 81 33.04 9.40 -6.73
C HIS A 81 34.03 10.28 -5.96
N LEU A 82 34.48 11.38 -6.56
CA LEU A 82 35.37 12.35 -5.90
C LEU A 82 34.62 13.32 -4.94
N HIS A 83 33.32 13.11 -4.68
CA HIS A 83 32.46 13.99 -3.88
C HIS A 83 32.42 15.46 -4.35
N LYS A 84 32.77 15.73 -5.62
CA LYS A 84 32.73 17.08 -6.22
C LYS A 84 31.34 17.36 -6.78
N HIS A 85 30.39 17.60 -5.89
CA HIS A 85 28.98 17.82 -6.22
C HIS A 85 28.75 18.97 -7.22
N GLN A 86 29.48 20.08 -7.11
CA GLN A 86 29.31 21.23 -8.02
C GLN A 86 29.78 20.93 -9.45
N ASP A 87 30.89 20.22 -9.59
CA ASP A 87 31.45 19.86 -10.91
C ASP A 87 30.58 18.81 -11.60
N THR A 88 30.08 17.81 -10.85
CA THR A 88 29.10 16.83 -11.36
C THR A 88 27.86 17.51 -11.92
N LEU A 89 27.34 18.53 -11.25
CA LEU A 89 26.16 19.28 -11.73
C LEU A 89 26.47 20.08 -13.00
N ARG A 90 27.69 20.63 -13.12
CA ARG A 90 28.15 21.33 -14.33
C ARG A 90 28.27 20.38 -15.51
N TYR A 91 28.94 19.24 -15.35
CA TYR A 91 29.08 18.24 -16.40
C TYR A 91 27.73 17.63 -16.79
N TYR A 92 26.84 17.43 -15.81
CA TYR A 92 25.48 16.96 -16.09
C TYR A 92 24.65 17.97 -16.87
N LYS A 93 24.73 19.27 -16.55
CA LYS A 93 24.09 20.33 -17.36
C LYS A 93 24.61 20.33 -18.79
N GLN A 94 25.91 20.14 -18.98
CA GLN A 94 26.49 20.02 -20.32
C GLN A 94 25.94 18.78 -21.04
N LEU A 95 25.91 17.62 -20.39
CA LEU A 95 25.36 16.37 -20.91
C LEU A 95 23.91 16.53 -21.40
N LEU A 96 23.06 17.25 -20.65
CA LEU A 96 21.68 17.54 -21.03
C LEU A 96 21.54 18.44 -22.28
N THR A 97 22.63 19.08 -22.73
CA THR A 97 22.62 19.80 -24.02
C THR A 97 22.93 18.90 -25.22
N TYR A 98 23.59 17.76 -25.01
CA TYR A 98 23.87 16.76 -26.04
C TYR A 98 22.63 15.91 -26.34
N THR A 99 21.76 15.73 -25.35
CA THR A 99 20.49 15.01 -25.51
C THR A 99 19.48 15.70 -26.44
N LYS A 100 19.73 16.96 -26.85
CA LYS A 100 18.85 17.72 -27.76
C LYS A 100 19.16 17.50 -29.24
N SER A 101 20.40 17.13 -29.59
CA SER A 101 20.85 17.17 -31.00
C SER A 101 21.74 16.01 -31.41
N ALA A 102 22.50 15.40 -30.50
CA ALA A 102 23.59 14.48 -30.84
C ALA A 102 23.21 13.00 -30.68
N VAL A 103 22.36 12.69 -29.70
CA VAL A 103 22.21 11.32 -29.19
C VAL A 103 20.76 10.84 -29.34
N THR A 104 20.59 9.55 -29.63
CA THR A 104 19.26 8.95 -29.71
C THR A 104 18.48 9.11 -28.38
N ARG A 105 17.15 9.26 -28.51
CA ARG A 105 16.24 9.44 -27.37
C ARG A 105 16.29 8.29 -26.36
N ASN A 106 16.52 7.06 -26.84
CA ASN A 106 16.59 5.87 -25.99
C ASN A 106 17.91 5.79 -25.21
N TYR A 107 19.04 6.11 -25.85
CA TYR A 107 20.35 6.08 -25.19
C TYR A 107 20.50 7.17 -24.14
N SER A 108 19.96 8.36 -24.42
CA SER A 108 19.84 9.44 -23.43
C SER A 108 18.91 9.07 -22.26
N GLU A 109 17.76 8.40 -22.51
CA GLU A 109 16.87 7.93 -21.44
C GLU A 109 17.54 6.90 -20.51
N LYS A 110 18.22 5.90 -21.07
CA LYS A 110 18.98 4.91 -20.27
C LYS A 110 20.07 5.59 -19.44
N SER A 111 20.84 6.48 -20.05
CA SER A 111 21.95 7.14 -19.37
C SER A 111 21.48 8.08 -18.25
N ILE A 112 20.41 8.85 -18.46
CA ILE A 112 19.81 9.68 -17.41
C ILE A 112 19.27 8.81 -16.27
N ASN A 113 18.55 7.72 -16.56
CA ASN A 113 18.05 6.82 -15.51
C ASN A 113 19.18 6.22 -14.68
N ASN A 114 20.24 5.73 -15.33
CA ASN A 114 21.39 5.17 -14.62
C ASN A 114 22.03 6.23 -13.72
N ILE A 115 22.32 7.43 -14.24
CA ILE A 115 22.91 8.50 -13.43
C ILE A 115 21.98 8.89 -12.27
N LEU A 116 20.65 8.96 -12.48
CA LEU A 116 19.70 9.23 -11.41
C LEU A 116 19.70 8.15 -10.33
N ASP A 117 19.86 6.88 -10.70
CA ASP A 117 19.96 5.78 -9.73
C ASP A 117 21.27 5.88 -8.94
N TYR A 118 22.39 6.21 -9.59
CA TYR A 118 23.67 6.49 -8.92
C TYR A 118 23.62 7.74 -8.03
N VAL A 119 22.94 8.80 -8.43
CA VAL A 119 22.80 10.03 -7.62
C VAL A 119 21.83 9.81 -6.46
N SER A 120 20.87 8.90 -6.58
CA SER A 120 19.92 8.60 -5.51
C SER A 120 20.55 7.95 -4.28
N THR A 121 21.77 7.39 -4.41
CA THR A 121 22.55 6.86 -3.29
C THR A 121 23.41 7.90 -2.58
N ALA A 122 23.50 9.15 -3.07
CA ALA A 122 24.24 10.20 -2.39
C ALA A 122 23.51 10.71 -1.14
N ASP A 123 24.31 10.97 -0.09
CA ASP A 123 23.86 11.56 1.16
C ASP A 123 23.58 13.07 1.08
N ASP A 124 24.17 13.79 0.09
CA ASP A 124 23.95 15.24 -0.07
C ASP A 124 22.57 15.55 -0.67
N MET A 125 21.67 15.89 0.23
CA MET A 125 20.26 16.15 -0.04
C MET A 125 20.02 17.39 -0.92
N ALA A 126 20.83 18.44 -0.76
CA ALA A 126 20.68 19.66 -1.53
C ALA A 126 21.17 19.46 -2.97
N PHE A 127 22.23 18.65 -3.12
CA PHE A 127 22.74 18.25 -4.41
C PHE A 127 21.73 17.37 -5.17
N VAL A 128 21.15 16.35 -4.52
CA VAL A 128 20.15 15.48 -5.16
C VAL A 128 18.92 16.29 -5.60
N GLU A 129 18.42 17.21 -4.78
CA GLU A 129 17.29 18.07 -5.15
C GLU A 129 17.61 18.94 -6.37
N GLN A 130 18.75 19.63 -6.37
CA GLN A 130 19.18 20.45 -7.51
C GLN A 130 19.36 19.61 -8.78
N PHE A 131 19.88 18.38 -8.63
CA PHE A 131 20.08 17.45 -9.72
C PHE A 131 18.75 17.02 -10.36
N TYR A 132 17.75 16.65 -9.54
CA TYR A 132 16.40 16.34 -10.00
C TYR A 132 15.72 17.55 -10.65
N GLN A 133 15.86 18.75 -10.08
CA GLN A 133 15.27 19.96 -10.65
C GLN A 133 15.85 20.27 -12.05
N VAL A 134 17.18 20.26 -12.18
CA VAL A 134 17.87 20.49 -13.47
C VAL A 134 17.48 19.41 -14.48
N SER A 135 17.36 18.15 -14.03
CA SER A 135 16.89 17.05 -14.88
C SER A 135 15.46 17.31 -15.38
N LEU A 136 14.54 17.70 -14.49
CA LEU A 136 13.14 17.92 -14.82
C LEU A 136 12.92 19.12 -15.74
N GLU A 137 13.67 20.20 -15.54
CA GLU A 137 13.67 21.37 -16.43
C GLU A 137 14.09 20.95 -17.85
N ALA A 138 15.22 20.28 -17.99
CA ALA A 138 15.69 19.78 -19.29
C ALA A 138 14.73 18.75 -19.92
N LEU A 139 14.13 17.87 -19.12
CA LEU A 139 13.17 16.87 -19.59
C LEU A 139 11.84 17.48 -20.06
N SER A 140 11.40 18.58 -19.44
CA SER A 140 10.21 19.29 -19.87
C SER A 140 10.42 19.99 -21.21
N GLU A 141 11.60 20.56 -21.45
CA GLU A 141 11.98 21.13 -22.74
C GLU A 141 12.06 20.08 -23.85
N MET A 142 12.47 18.85 -23.53
CA MET A 142 12.58 17.74 -24.49
C MET A 142 11.25 17.06 -24.83
N LYS A 143 10.11 17.48 -24.23
CA LYS A 143 8.80 16.82 -24.39
C LYS A 143 8.84 15.30 -24.15
N ASN A 144 9.70 14.86 -23.22
CA ASN A 144 9.84 13.47 -22.83
C ASN A 144 8.86 13.12 -21.70
N GLU A 145 7.56 13.02 -22.02
CA GLU A 145 6.52 12.77 -21.01
C GLU A 145 6.79 11.52 -20.16
N ARG A 146 7.25 10.43 -20.78
CA ARG A 146 7.52 9.16 -20.08
C ARG A 146 8.63 9.27 -19.03
N LEU A 147 9.79 9.80 -19.43
CA LEU A 147 10.94 9.96 -18.52
C LEU A 147 10.63 11.03 -17.47
N TRP A 148 9.96 12.10 -17.87
CA TRP A 148 9.51 13.14 -16.94
C TRP A 148 8.60 12.57 -15.84
N VAL A 149 7.61 11.74 -16.18
CA VAL A 149 6.74 11.07 -15.18
C VAL A 149 7.55 10.13 -14.29
N LYS A 150 8.42 9.28 -14.85
CA LYS A 150 9.25 8.36 -14.04
C LYS A 150 10.19 9.09 -13.07
N THR A 151 10.85 10.15 -13.53
CA THR A 151 11.76 10.96 -12.71
C THR A 151 10.99 11.67 -11.60
N ASN A 152 9.82 12.23 -11.90
CA ASN A 152 8.94 12.82 -10.89
C ASN A 152 8.41 11.79 -9.88
N LEU A 153 8.10 10.56 -10.31
CA LEU A 153 7.68 9.48 -9.41
C LEU A 153 8.82 9.06 -8.48
N LYS A 154 10.06 8.97 -8.97
CA LYS A 154 11.25 8.73 -8.12
C LYS A 154 11.45 9.86 -7.12
N LEU A 155 11.33 11.12 -7.57
CA LEU A 155 11.41 12.28 -6.70
C LEU A 155 10.30 12.29 -5.64
N ALA A 156 9.07 11.94 -6.01
CA ALA A 156 7.94 11.84 -5.09
C ALA A 156 8.15 10.75 -4.02
N LYS A 157 8.70 9.58 -4.38
CA LYS A 157 9.08 8.53 -3.42
C LYS A 157 10.13 9.02 -2.42
N LEU A 158 11.15 9.73 -2.90
CA LEU A 158 12.19 10.32 -2.05
C LEU A 158 11.60 11.37 -1.08
N TRP A 159 10.66 12.22 -1.52
CA TRP A 159 9.98 13.15 -0.62
C TRP A 159 9.07 12.45 0.40
N LEU A 160 8.44 11.34 0.03
CA LEU A 160 7.63 10.52 0.92
C LEU A 160 8.51 9.90 2.03
N ASP A 161 9.64 9.30 1.68
CA ASP A 161 10.57 8.71 2.65
C ASP A 161 11.11 9.75 3.65
N ARG A 162 11.23 11.02 3.21
CA ARG A 162 11.65 12.16 4.05
C ARG A 162 10.51 12.85 4.81
N LYS A 163 9.25 12.45 4.60
CA LYS A 163 8.04 13.04 5.24
C LYS A 163 7.82 14.53 4.93
N GLU A 164 8.30 15.00 3.79
CA GLU A 164 8.13 16.39 3.32
C GLU A 164 6.86 16.54 2.48
N TYR A 165 5.71 16.52 3.15
CA TYR A 165 4.41 16.44 2.48
C TYR A 165 4.02 17.69 1.67
N GLY A 166 4.56 18.86 2.02
CA GLY A 166 4.26 20.12 1.33
C GLY A 166 4.77 20.14 -0.11
N ARG A 167 6.05 19.79 -0.31
CA ARG A 167 6.67 19.71 -1.63
C ARG A 167 6.10 18.53 -2.44
N LEU A 168 5.88 17.39 -1.77
CA LEU A 168 5.26 16.21 -2.36
C LEU A 168 3.88 16.52 -2.95
N THR A 169 3.03 17.27 -2.23
CA THR A 169 1.69 17.64 -2.72
C THR A 169 1.74 18.46 -4.01
N LYS A 170 2.75 19.32 -4.18
CA LYS A 170 2.93 20.11 -5.40
C LYS A 170 3.28 19.21 -6.60
N ILE A 171 4.25 18.32 -6.42
CA ILE A 171 4.69 17.38 -7.46
C ILE A 171 3.55 16.42 -7.85
N LEU A 172 2.79 15.92 -6.88
CA LEU A 172 1.65 15.02 -7.13
C LEU A 172 0.53 15.73 -7.93
N ARG A 173 0.32 17.03 -7.71
CA ARG A 173 -0.61 17.84 -8.51
C ARG A 173 -0.15 17.96 -9.96
N GLU A 174 1.13 18.21 -10.18
CA GLU A 174 1.73 18.29 -11.52
C GLU A 174 1.67 16.92 -12.23
N LEU A 175 1.93 15.83 -11.51
CA LEU A 175 1.81 14.45 -12.01
C LEU A 175 0.38 14.07 -12.37
N ARG A 176 -0.61 14.44 -11.56
CA ARG A 176 -2.04 14.22 -11.87
C ARG A 176 -2.45 14.95 -13.15
N ALA A 177 -2.08 16.24 -13.27
CA ALA A 177 -2.40 17.02 -14.46
C ALA A 177 -1.78 16.44 -15.73
N ALA A 178 -0.55 15.91 -15.64
CA ALA A 178 0.10 15.21 -16.75
C ALA A 178 -0.54 13.86 -17.11
N CYS A 179 -1.27 13.24 -16.17
CA CYS A 179 -1.99 11.97 -16.42
C CYS A 179 -3.43 12.17 -16.93
N GLU A 180 -4.03 13.36 -16.77
CA GLU A 180 -5.42 13.67 -17.13
C GLU A 180 -5.62 14.17 -18.58
N THR A 181 -4.56 14.46 -19.33
CA THR A 181 -4.66 14.99 -20.71
C THR A 181 -5.26 14.00 -21.73
N GLU A 182 -6.29 14.47 -22.45
CA GLU A 182 -7.29 13.78 -23.30
C GLU A 182 -6.79 13.00 -24.55
N ASP A 183 -5.54 12.54 -24.61
CA ASP A 183 -5.08 11.76 -25.77
C ASP A 183 -5.47 10.28 -25.64
N GLY A 184 -6.52 9.92 -26.38
CA GLY A 184 -7.25 8.65 -26.34
C GLY A 184 -6.49 7.38 -26.78
N THR A 185 -5.17 7.46 -26.99
CA THR A 185 -4.34 6.33 -27.47
C THR A 185 -3.50 5.67 -26.38
N ASP A 186 -3.37 6.25 -25.18
CA ASP A 186 -2.43 5.79 -24.14
C ASP A 186 -3.07 5.51 -22.75
N HIS A 187 -4.39 5.28 -22.73
CA HIS A 187 -5.17 5.11 -21.50
C HIS A 187 -4.67 4.02 -20.55
N GLN A 188 -4.08 2.93 -21.05
CA GLN A 188 -3.59 1.83 -20.20
C GLN A 188 -2.27 2.18 -19.48
N ARG A 189 -1.33 2.83 -20.18
CA ARG A 189 -0.05 3.26 -19.60
C ARG A 189 -0.24 4.44 -18.66
N LYS A 190 -0.98 5.46 -19.11
CA LYS A 190 -1.36 6.62 -18.27
C LYS A 190 -2.17 6.17 -17.05
N GLY A 191 -3.07 5.19 -17.20
CA GLY A 191 -3.80 4.60 -16.08
C GLY A 191 -2.90 3.89 -15.05
N THR A 192 -1.83 3.22 -15.51
CA THR A 192 -0.87 2.56 -14.61
C THR A 192 -0.05 3.59 -13.82
N HIS A 193 0.43 4.64 -14.49
CA HIS A 193 1.12 5.75 -13.83
C HIS A 193 0.20 6.50 -12.87
N LEU A 194 -1.06 6.72 -13.25
CA LEU A 194 -2.06 7.34 -12.39
C LEU A 194 -2.28 6.51 -11.10
N LEU A 195 -2.39 5.18 -11.20
CA LEU A 195 -2.49 4.32 -10.02
C LEU A 195 -1.25 4.40 -9.13
N GLU A 196 -0.06 4.55 -9.71
CA GLU A 196 1.17 4.76 -8.92
C GLU A 196 1.17 6.11 -8.19
N VAL A 197 0.71 7.17 -8.85
CA VAL A 197 0.54 8.51 -8.24
C VAL A 197 -0.48 8.44 -7.10
N LEU A 198 -1.63 7.81 -7.34
CA LEU A 198 -2.69 7.66 -6.33
C LEU A 198 -2.21 6.82 -5.14
N ALA A 199 -1.39 5.78 -5.37
CA ALA A 199 -0.81 4.99 -4.29
C ALA A 199 0.16 5.80 -3.43
N LEU A 200 0.97 6.69 -4.01
CA LEU A 200 1.83 7.62 -3.26
C LEU A 200 1.01 8.61 -2.44
N GLU A 201 -0.09 9.13 -3.00
CA GLU A 201 -1.02 9.98 -2.25
C GLU A 201 -1.68 9.23 -1.10
N ILE A 202 -2.10 7.98 -1.32
CA ILE A 202 -2.64 7.13 -0.26
C ILE A 202 -1.63 6.94 0.86
N GLN A 203 -0.36 6.68 0.55
CA GLN A 203 0.70 6.54 1.56
C GLN A 203 0.88 7.85 2.35
N MET A 204 0.98 8.99 1.67
CA MET A 204 1.05 10.31 2.29
C MET A 204 -0.16 10.61 3.21
N TYR A 205 -1.38 10.34 2.74
CA TYR A 205 -2.58 10.61 3.52
C TYR A 205 -2.80 9.62 4.66
N THR A 206 -2.22 8.42 4.56
CA THR A 206 -2.18 7.44 5.65
C THR A 206 -1.32 7.95 6.80
N GLU A 207 -0.15 8.52 6.51
CA GLU A 207 0.73 9.11 7.54
C GLU A 207 0.14 10.39 8.15
N THR A 208 -0.51 11.24 7.35
CA THR A 208 -1.19 12.46 7.83
C THR A 208 -2.58 12.20 8.44
N LYS A 209 -3.05 10.94 8.45
CA LYS A 209 -4.33 10.48 9.02
C LYS A 209 -5.58 11.18 8.44
N ASN A 210 -5.53 11.65 7.20
CA ASN A 210 -6.66 12.34 6.57
C ASN A 210 -7.63 11.36 5.87
N ASN A 211 -8.60 10.87 6.63
CA ASN A 211 -9.47 9.76 6.18
C ASN A 211 -10.48 10.16 5.10
N LYS A 212 -10.92 11.43 5.07
CA LYS A 212 -11.88 11.92 4.06
C LYS A 212 -11.28 11.82 2.67
N LYS A 213 -10.04 12.31 2.53
CA LYS A 213 -9.31 12.24 1.26
C LYS A 213 -8.96 10.81 0.88
N LEU A 214 -8.55 9.96 1.83
CA LEU A 214 -8.31 8.53 1.55
C LEU A 214 -9.52 7.84 0.92
N LYS A 215 -10.74 8.15 1.39
CA LYS A 215 -11.98 7.62 0.83
C LYS A 215 -12.17 8.08 -0.62
N GLU A 216 -12.02 9.37 -0.90
CA GLU A 216 -12.12 9.90 -2.27
C GLU A 216 -11.10 9.26 -3.21
N LEU A 217 -9.85 9.12 -2.75
CA LEU A 217 -8.76 8.51 -3.51
C LEU A 217 -9.01 7.03 -3.83
N TYR A 218 -9.54 6.28 -2.86
CA TYR A 218 -9.87 4.88 -3.08
C TYR A 218 -10.95 4.70 -4.16
N HIS A 219 -12.01 5.52 -4.12
CA HIS A 219 -13.04 5.49 -5.16
C HIS A 219 -12.50 5.92 -6.53
N GLN A 220 -11.57 6.89 -6.58
CA GLN A 220 -10.86 7.26 -7.80
C GLN A 220 -10.05 6.08 -8.35
N CYS A 221 -9.31 5.35 -7.50
CA CYS A 221 -8.55 4.17 -7.92
C CYS A 221 -9.46 3.07 -8.50
N MET A 222 -10.61 2.82 -7.86
CA MET A 222 -11.57 1.80 -8.31
C MET A 222 -12.26 2.13 -9.64
N GLY A 223 -12.28 3.42 -10.03
CA GLY A 223 -12.76 3.86 -11.34
C GLY A 223 -11.80 3.52 -12.49
N VAL A 224 -10.50 3.33 -12.21
CA VAL A 224 -9.47 3.08 -13.23
C VAL A 224 -9.39 1.58 -13.56
N LYS A 225 -10.33 1.09 -14.36
CA LYS A 225 -10.43 -0.34 -14.75
C LYS A 225 -9.51 -0.78 -15.90
N SER A 226 -8.93 0.16 -16.65
CA SER A 226 -8.17 -0.14 -17.88
C SER A 226 -6.66 -0.33 -17.66
N ALA A 227 -6.20 -0.32 -16.41
CA ALA A 227 -4.78 -0.43 -16.07
C ALA A 227 -4.49 -1.72 -15.30
N ILE A 228 -3.40 -2.39 -15.66
CA ILE A 228 -2.87 -3.54 -14.91
C ILE A 228 -1.65 -3.02 -14.15
N PRO A 229 -1.82 -2.54 -12.90
CA PRO A 229 -0.70 -2.07 -12.11
C PRO A 229 0.17 -3.22 -11.62
N HIS A 230 1.39 -2.90 -11.20
CA HIS A 230 2.25 -3.83 -10.50
C HIS A 230 1.55 -4.33 -9.21
N PRO A 231 1.59 -5.63 -8.86
CA PRO A 231 0.90 -6.19 -7.69
C PRO A 231 1.17 -5.41 -6.40
N ARG A 232 2.42 -5.01 -6.16
CA ARG A 232 2.80 -4.12 -5.04
C ARG A 232 1.96 -2.84 -4.91
N ILE A 233 1.66 -2.15 -6.02
CA ILE A 233 0.87 -0.91 -6.02
C ILE A 233 -0.59 -1.24 -5.69
N MET A 234 -1.13 -2.29 -6.30
CA MET A 234 -2.50 -2.74 -6.03
C MET A 234 -2.67 -3.16 -4.57
N GLY A 235 -1.66 -3.83 -3.99
CA GLY A 235 -1.62 -4.20 -2.58
C GLY A 235 -1.79 -3.00 -1.65
N VAL A 236 -1.10 -1.90 -1.91
CA VAL A 236 -1.18 -0.64 -1.13
C VAL A 236 -2.57 -0.01 -1.23
N ILE A 237 -3.14 0.04 -2.45
CA ILE A 237 -4.47 0.62 -2.68
C ILE A 237 -5.55 -0.19 -1.94
N ARG A 238 -5.51 -1.53 -2.08
CA ARG A 238 -6.45 -2.44 -1.41
C ARG A 238 -6.29 -2.44 0.10
N GLU A 239 -5.08 -2.33 0.62
CA GLU A 239 -4.85 -2.20 2.06
C GLU A 239 -5.53 -0.94 2.62
N CYS A 240 -5.44 0.18 1.91
CA CYS A 240 -6.15 1.41 2.26
C CYS A 240 -7.67 1.23 2.21
N GLY A 241 -8.19 0.56 1.17
CA GLY A 241 -9.61 0.20 1.06
C GLY A 241 -10.09 -0.61 2.26
N GLY A 242 -9.34 -1.64 2.65
CA GLY A 242 -9.64 -2.46 3.84
C GLY A 242 -9.66 -1.63 5.13
N LYS A 243 -8.67 -0.77 5.35
CA LYS A 243 -8.62 0.13 6.52
C LYS A 243 -9.76 1.15 6.53
N MET A 244 -10.20 1.61 5.37
CA MET A 244 -11.36 2.50 5.22
C MET A 244 -12.65 1.77 5.60
N HIS A 245 -12.92 0.60 5.01
CA HIS A 245 -14.12 -0.19 5.29
C HIS A 245 -14.21 -0.62 6.77
N MET A 246 -13.08 -0.95 7.41
CA MET A 246 -13.02 -1.22 8.85
C MET A 246 -13.50 -0.05 9.70
N ARG A 247 -13.24 1.21 9.28
CA ARG A 247 -13.73 2.40 10.00
C ARG A 247 -15.21 2.65 9.78
N GLU A 248 -15.73 2.26 8.64
CA GLU A 248 -17.16 2.34 8.32
C GLU A 248 -17.96 1.15 8.88
N LYS A 249 -17.28 0.21 9.55
CA LYS A 249 -17.84 -1.04 10.09
C LYS A 249 -18.43 -1.96 9.01
N GLU A 250 -17.93 -1.84 7.78
CA GLU A 250 -18.26 -2.72 6.67
C GLU A 250 -17.28 -3.91 6.64
N TRP A 251 -17.48 -4.86 7.56
CA TRP A 251 -16.53 -5.95 7.80
C TRP A 251 -16.35 -6.88 6.60
N ASP A 252 -17.42 -7.17 5.86
CA ASP A 252 -17.39 -8.03 4.66
C ASP A 252 -16.53 -7.43 3.53
N ASN A 253 -16.72 -6.14 3.24
CA ASN A 253 -15.96 -5.42 2.23
C ASN A 253 -14.48 -5.32 2.65
N ALA A 254 -14.22 -5.00 3.92
CA ALA A 254 -12.87 -4.96 4.47
C ALA A 254 -12.14 -6.30 4.35
N GLN A 255 -12.82 -7.41 4.65
CA GLN A 255 -12.26 -8.75 4.52
C GLN A 255 -11.86 -9.04 3.07
N THR A 256 -12.71 -8.67 2.11
CA THR A 256 -12.44 -8.87 0.67
C THR A 256 -11.23 -8.05 0.22
N ASP A 257 -11.18 -6.77 0.59
CA ASP A 257 -10.05 -5.89 0.24
C ASP A 257 -8.74 -6.31 0.88
N PHE A 258 -8.73 -6.74 2.16
CA PHE A 258 -7.52 -7.26 2.79
C PHE A 258 -7.05 -8.58 2.18
N PHE A 259 -7.98 -9.43 1.73
CA PHE A 259 -7.62 -10.69 1.07
C PHE A 259 -6.99 -10.43 -0.30
N GLU A 260 -7.55 -9.53 -1.10
CA GLU A 260 -6.94 -9.11 -2.37
C GLU A 260 -5.59 -8.40 -2.14
N SER A 261 -5.50 -7.54 -1.12
CA SER A 261 -4.23 -6.89 -0.75
C SER A 261 -3.16 -7.92 -0.39
N PHE A 262 -3.52 -8.95 0.40
CA PHE A 262 -2.62 -10.03 0.78
C PHE A 262 -2.08 -10.78 -0.45
N LYS A 263 -2.95 -11.18 -1.39
CA LYS A 263 -2.54 -11.86 -2.63
C LYS A 263 -1.53 -11.04 -3.43
N ASN A 264 -1.83 -9.76 -3.60
CA ASN A 264 -0.96 -8.84 -4.32
C ASN A 264 0.41 -8.65 -3.64
N TYR A 265 0.46 -8.61 -2.31
CA TYR A 265 1.72 -8.53 -1.57
C TYR A 265 2.50 -9.85 -1.56
N ASP A 266 1.81 -10.99 -1.59
CA ASP A 266 2.40 -12.33 -1.68
C ASP A 266 3.07 -12.54 -3.05
N GLU A 267 2.37 -12.22 -4.14
CA GLU A 267 2.92 -12.23 -5.50
C GLU A 267 4.12 -11.27 -5.66
N ALA A 268 4.09 -10.13 -4.97
CA ALA A 268 5.20 -9.17 -4.97
C ALA A 268 6.35 -9.54 -4.01
N GLY A 269 6.23 -10.59 -3.20
CA GLY A 269 7.23 -10.98 -2.20
C GLY A 269 7.45 -9.98 -1.06
N SER A 270 6.54 -9.02 -0.87
CA SER A 270 6.68 -7.93 0.12
C SER A 270 6.56 -8.45 1.56
N PRO A 271 7.35 -7.94 2.53
CA PRO A 271 7.19 -8.29 3.95
C PRO A 271 5.85 -7.79 4.54
N GLN A 272 5.21 -6.80 3.91
CA GLN A 272 3.91 -6.26 4.33
C GLN A 272 2.78 -7.30 4.30
N ARG A 273 2.95 -8.42 3.57
CA ARG A 273 1.97 -9.52 3.56
C ARG A 273 1.65 -10.04 4.96
N ILE A 274 2.63 -10.09 5.87
CA ILE A 274 2.45 -10.55 7.25
C ILE A 274 1.54 -9.57 8.02
N GLN A 275 1.74 -8.27 7.83
CA GLN A 275 0.93 -7.23 8.47
C GLN A 275 -0.51 -7.26 7.95
N VAL A 276 -0.71 -7.33 6.63
CA VAL A 276 -2.05 -7.42 6.04
C VAL A 276 -2.76 -8.71 6.44
N LEU A 277 -2.04 -9.81 6.57
CA LEU A 277 -2.62 -11.07 7.06
C LEU A 277 -3.18 -10.93 8.48
N LYS A 278 -2.50 -10.17 9.37
CA LYS A 278 -3.03 -9.84 10.71
C LYS A 278 -4.34 -9.03 10.59
N TYR A 279 -4.43 -8.08 9.66
CA TYR A 279 -5.65 -7.28 9.41
C TYR A 279 -6.79 -8.10 8.81
N LEU A 280 -6.48 -9.01 7.88
CA LEU A 280 -7.45 -9.94 7.31
C LEU A 280 -8.08 -10.82 8.39
N VAL A 281 -7.24 -11.37 9.28
CA VAL A 281 -7.71 -12.21 10.39
C VAL A 281 -8.60 -11.41 11.34
N LEU A 282 -8.22 -10.16 11.64
CA LEU A 282 -9.02 -9.25 12.45
C LEU A 282 -10.38 -8.96 11.82
N ALA A 283 -10.41 -8.63 10.53
CA ALA A 283 -11.65 -8.40 9.79
C ALA A 283 -12.55 -9.64 9.78
N ASN A 284 -11.98 -10.82 9.55
CA ASN A 284 -12.73 -12.09 9.56
C ASN A 284 -13.38 -12.37 10.93
N MET A 285 -12.68 -12.11 12.04
CA MET A 285 -13.25 -12.24 13.39
C MET A 285 -14.40 -11.24 13.64
N LEU A 286 -14.37 -10.06 13.03
CA LEU A 286 -15.44 -9.06 13.16
C LEU A 286 -16.68 -9.37 12.32
N THR A 287 -16.51 -10.03 11.17
CA THR A 287 -17.61 -10.47 10.28
C THR A 287 -18.45 -11.62 10.88
N ASP A 288 -18.09 -12.15 12.05
CA ASP A 288 -18.70 -13.37 12.64
C ASP A 288 -18.64 -14.60 11.70
N SER A 289 -17.68 -14.60 10.77
CA SER A 289 -17.49 -15.71 9.84
C SER A 289 -16.89 -16.91 10.60
N GLN A 290 -17.47 -18.08 10.38
CA GLN A 290 -16.91 -19.34 10.90
C GLN A 290 -15.78 -19.88 10.01
N ILE A 291 -15.54 -19.25 8.86
CA ILE A 291 -14.53 -19.69 7.88
C ILE A 291 -13.15 -19.29 8.38
N ASN A 292 -12.28 -20.28 8.57
CA ASN A 292 -10.91 -20.00 8.99
C ASN A 292 -10.15 -19.30 7.85
N PRO A 293 -9.61 -18.09 8.05
CA PRO A 293 -8.82 -17.41 7.04
C PRO A 293 -7.55 -18.18 6.64
N PHE A 294 -7.09 -19.14 7.46
CA PHE A 294 -5.91 -19.98 7.21
C PHE A 294 -6.18 -21.29 6.45
N ASP A 295 -7.44 -21.57 6.09
CA ASP A 295 -7.78 -22.76 5.30
C ASP A 295 -7.63 -22.51 3.79
N SER A 296 -7.40 -21.26 3.37
CA SER A 296 -7.14 -20.91 1.98
C SER A 296 -5.76 -21.41 1.54
N GLN A 297 -5.60 -21.74 0.26
CA GLN A 297 -4.33 -22.27 -0.26
C GLN A 297 -3.18 -21.27 -0.09
N GLU A 298 -3.50 -19.99 -0.15
CA GLU A 298 -2.56 -18.86 -0.09
C GLU A 298 -2.09 -18.57 1.35
N THR A 299 -2.94 -18.77 2.36
CA THR A 299 -2.63 -18.44 3.77
C THR A 299 -2.16 -19.64 4.58
N LYS A 300 -2.43 -20.86 4.11
CA LYS A 300 -2.03 -22.12 4.77
C LYS A 300 -0.52 -22.24 5.06
N PRO A 301 0.40 -21.83 4.16
CA PRO A 301 1.84 -21.89 4.43
C PRO A 301 2.26 -21.03 5.63
N TYR A 302 1.58 -19.91 5.83
CA TYR A 302 1.88 -18.89 6.85
C TYR A 302 1.44 -19.27 8.26
N LYS A 303 0.71 -20.38 8.42
CA LYS A 303 0.16 -20.81 9.71
C LYS A 303 1.21 -21.06 10.79
N ASN A 304 2.42 -21.46 10.38
CA ASN A 304 3.50 -21.81 11.30
C ASN A 304 4.49 -20.66 11.54
N ASP A 305 4.29 -19.49 10.91
CA ASP A 305 5.19 -18.37 11.08
C ASP A 305 5.10 -17.78 12.50
N ARG A 306 6.26 -17.48 13.10
CA ARG A 306 6.35 -17.01 14.50
C ARG A 306 5.49 -15.78 14.78
N GLU A 307 5.34 -14.89 13.79
CA GLU A 307 4.52 -13.69 13.90
C GLU A 307 3.01 -13.94 13.73
N ILE A 308 2.63 -15.04 13.07
CA ILE A 308 1.25 -15.34 12.68
C ILE A 308 0.61 -16.40 13.60
N VAL A 309 1.41 -17.28 14.21
CA VAL A 309 0.95 -18.31 15.15
C VAL A 309 0.07 -17.70 16.27
N ALA A 310 0.40 -16.49 16.74
CA ALA A 310 -0.42 -15.77 17.70
C ALA A 310 -1.84 -15.49 17.17
N MET A 311 -1.95 -15.04 15.92
CA MET A 311 -3.24 -14.80 15.24
C MET A 311 -3.98 -16.10 14.94
N THR A 312 -3.29 -17.16 14.51
CA THR A 312 -3.89 -18.48 14.29
C THR A 312 -4.49 -19.05 15.58
N ASN A 313 -3.79 -18.89 16.71
CA ASN A 313 -4.29 -19.31 18.01
C ASN A 313 -5.50 -18.48 18.44
N LEU A 314 -5.51 -17.16 18.18
CA LEU A 314 -6.66 -16.31 18.44
C LEU A 314 -7.89 -16.74 17.63
N VAL A 315 -7.75 -16.98 16.33
CA VAL A 315 -8.85 -17.47 15.48
C VAL A 315 -9.38 -18.80 16.01
N SER A 316 -8.48 -19.70 16.40
CA SER A 316 -8.87 -21.01 16.94
C SER A 316 -9.63 -20.88 18.26
N ALA A 317 -9.22 -19.95 19.14
CA ALA A 317 -9.95 -19.64 20.37
C ALA A 317 -11.31 -18.98 20.09
N TYR A 318 -11.37 -18.08 19.10
CA TYR A 318 -12.61 -17.44 18.64
C TYR A 318 -13.62 -18.45 18.13
N GLN A 319 -13.20 -19.38 17.24
CA GLN A 319 -14.05 -20.46 16.73
C GLN A 319 -14.55 -21.41 17.83
N ARG A 320 -13.70 -21.73 18.81
CA ARG A 320 -14.10 -22.53 19.98
C ARG A 320 -14.99 -21.76 20.96
N LYS A 321 -15.11 -20.43 20.79
CA LYS A 321 -15.84 -19.52 21.68
C LYS A 321 -15.30 -19.58 23.12
N ASP A 322 -13.97 -19.64 23.24
CA ASP A 322 -13.27 -19.72 24.53
C ASP A 322 -12.63 -18.38 24.87
N ILE A 323 -13.27 -17.62 25.76
CA ILE A 323 -12.82 -16.29 26.19
C ILE A 323 -11.55 -16.37 27.04
N GLY A 324 -11.43 -17.38 27.90
CA GLY A 324 -10.29 -17.51 28.80
C GLY A 324 -9.00 -17.76 28.02
N GLU A 325 -9.06 -18.64 27.03
CA GLU A 325 -7.94 -18.89 26.12
C GLU A 325 -7.62 -17.66 25.26
N PHE A 326 -8.64 -16.97 24.75
CA PHE A 326 -8.47 -15.75 23.96
C PHE A 326 -7.75 -14.64 24.75
N GLU A 327 -8.19 -14.36 25.98
CA GLU A 327 -7.55 -13.37 26.87
C GLU A 327 -6.13 -13.79 27.27
N ARG A 328 -5.88 -15.09 27.48
CA ARG A 328 -4.55 -15.61 27.77
C ARG A 328 -3.59 -15.38 26.60
N ILE A 329 -4.02 -15.67 25.37
CA ILE A 329 -3.22 -15.45 24.16
C ILE A 329 -2.89 -13.97 23.98
N LEU A 330 -3.86 -13.08 24.21
CA LEU A 330 -3.64 -11.63 24.16
C LEU A 330 -2.65 -11.14 25.22
N LYS A 331 -2.69 -11.70 26.44
CA LYS A 331 -1.73 -11.36 27.51
C LYS A 331 -0.32 -11.82 27.19
N VAL A 332 -0.15 -13.05 26.69
CA VAL A 332 1.16 -13.63 26.36
C VAL A 332 1.79 -12.93 25.15
N ASN A 333 1.01 -12.66 24.10
CA ASN A 333 1.50 -12.08 22.85
C ASN A 333 1.20 -10.58 22.74
N ARG A 334 1.13 -9.87 23.88
CA ARG A 334 0.74 -8.47 23.94
C ARG A 334 1.59 -7.59 23.03
N GLN A 335 2.91 -7.80 23.00
CA GLN A 335 3.81 -6.97 22.22
C GLN A 335 3.62 -7.14 20.70
N SER A 336 3.38 -8.38 20.24
CA SER A 336 3.20 -8.68 18.81
C SER A 336 1.84 -8.23 18.26
N ILE A 337 0.80 -8.21 19.11
CA ILE A 337 -0.58 -7.90 18.69
C ILE A 337 -0.92 -6.43 19.01
N MET A 338 -0.68 -5.99 20.25
CA MET A 338 -1.00 -4.62 20.68
C MET A 338 0.05 -3.60 20.25
N GLY A 339 1.19 -4.05 19.70
CA GLY A 339 2.20 -3.17 19.10
C GLY A 339 1.65 -2.37 17.91
N ASP A 340 0.68 -2.93 17.19
CA ASP A 340 -0.01 -2.25 16.09
C ASP A 340 -1.16 -1.38 16.62
N SER A 341 -1.11 -0.08 16.30
CA SER A 341 -2.17 0.87 16.68
C SER A 341 -3.51 0.53 16.04
N PHE A 342 -3.51 0.02 14.81
CA PHE A 342 -4.74 -0.32 14.10
C PHE A 342 -5.46 -1.50 14.73
N ILE A 343 -4.74 -2.57 15.08
CA ILE A 343 -5.34 -3.76 15.72
C ILE A 343 -5.92 -3.40 17.09
N ARG A 344 -5.22 -2.54 17.84
CA ARG A 344 -5.63 -2.10 19.17
C ARG A 344 -7.00 -1.42 19.18
N ASP A 345 -7.31 -0.65 18.14
CA ASP A 345 -8.57 0.09 18.06
C ASP A 345 -9.80 -0.84 17.88
N TYR A 346 -9.61 -2.05 17.35
CA TYR A 346 -10.71 -2.99 17.06
C TYR A 346 -10.72 -4.25 17.92
N ILE A 347 -9.68 -4.49 18.72
CA ILE A 347 -9.59 -5.70 19.54
C ILE A 347 -10.70 -5.76 20.60
N ASP A 348 -11.12 -4.60 21.10
CA ASP A 348 -12.22 -4.49 22.06
C ASP A 348 -13.57 -4.84 21.41
N ASP A 349 -13.77 -4.48 20.13
CA ASP A 349 -14.95 -4.89 19.37
C ASP A 349 -14.97 -6.40 19.15
N VAL A 350 -13.82 -7.03 18.86
CA VAL A 350 -13.72 -8.50 18.75
C VAL A 350 -14.04 -9.17 20.10
N LEU A 351 -13.52 -8.64 21.21
CA LEU A 351 -13.83 -9.13 22.55
C LEU A 351 -15.32 -9.00 22.88
N ARG A 352 -15.95 -7.89 22.47
CA ARG A 352 -17.39 -7.70 22.61
C ARG A 352 -18.17 -8.74 21.80
N ASN A 353 -17.77 -9.01 20.56
CA ASN A 353 -18.40 -10.00 19.69
C ASN A 353 -18.30 -11.43 20.26
N ILE A 354 -17.11 -11.87 20.69
CA ILE A 354 -16.96 -13.23 21.28
C ILE A 354 -17.77 -13.37 22.58
N ARG A 355 -17.79 -12.35 23.44
CA ARG A 355 -18.60 -12.33 24.67
C ARG A 355 -20.09 -12.43 24.35
N THR A 356 -20.53 -11.72 23.33
CA THR A 356 -21.91 -11.77 22.81
C THR A 356 -22.28 -13.18 22.34
N LEU A 357 -21.42 -13.84 21.57
CA LEU A 357 -21.63 -15.21 21.09
C LEU A 357 -21.66 -16.24 22.21
N VAL A 358 -20.77 -16.09 23.21
CA VAL A 358 -20.72 -16.98 24.37
C VAL A 358 -21.93 -16.76 25.26
N LEU A 359 -22.38 -15.52 25.44
CA LEU A 359 -23.57 -15.18 26.22
C LEU A 359 -24.82 -15.86 25.64
N VAL A 360 -25.05 -15.74 24.33
CA VAL A 360 -26.19 -16.39 23.66
C VAL A 360 -26.16 -17.92 23.83
N LYS A 361 -24.97 -18.53 23.77
CA LYS A 361 -24.81 -19.97 24.00
C LYS A 361 -25.05 -20.35 25.47
N LEU A 362 -24.58 -19.51 26.40
CA LEU A 362 -24.64 -19.75 27.84
C LEU A 362 -26.07 -19.69 28.37
N ILE A 363 -26.89 -18.76 27.90
CA ILE A 363 -28.26 -18.54 28.40
C ILE A 363 -29.28 -19.53 27.82
N LYS A 364 -28.99 -20.15 26.68
CA LYS A 364 -29.91 -21.04 25.95
C LYS A 364 -30.57 -22.16 26.78
N PRO A 365 -29.88 -22.84 27.74
CA PRO A 365 -30.50 -23.88 28.56
C PRO A 365 -31.25 -23.34 29.80
N TYR A 366 -31.20 -22.04 30.09
CA TYR A 366 -31.79 -21.45 31.29
C TYR A 366 -33.08 -20.69 30.97
N THR A 367 -33.99 -20.62 31.94
CA THR A 367 -35.18 -19.74 31.88
C THR A 367 -34.96 -18.46 32.68
N ARG A 368 -34.22 -18.57 33.80
CA ARG A 368 -33.81 -17.47 34.66
C ARG A 368 -32.35 -17.65 35.00
N VAL A 369 -31.55 -16.60 34.86
CA VAL A 369 -30.12 -16.66 35.17
C VAL A 369 -29.68 -15.39 35.88
N GLU A 370 -28.84 -15.54 36.90
CA GLU A 370 -28.29 -14.39 37.64
C GLU A 370 -27.19 -13.70 36.81
N LEU A 371 -27.22 -12.36 36.78
CA LEU A 371 -26.22 -11.58 36.06
C LEU A 371 -24.81 -11.80 36.64
N SER A 372 -24.71 -12.00 37.96
CA SER A 372 -23.46 -12.33 38.65
C SER A 372 -22.84 -13.66 38.19
N PHE A 373 -23.66 -14.66 37.86
CA PHE A 373 -23.21 -15.94 37.31
C PHE A 373 -22.64 -15.75 35.90
N ILE A 374 -23.33 -14.96 35.06
CA ILE A 374 -22.86 -14.62 33.72
C ILE A 374 -21.54 -13.85 33.79
N ALA A 375 -21.44 -12.84 34.67
CA ALA A 375 -20.23 -12.01 34.83
C ALA A 375 -19.01 -12.85 35.18
N LYS A 376 -19.15 -13.78 36.13
CA LYS A 376 -18.10 -14.73 36.51
C LYS A 376 -17.68 -15.63 35.34
N ARG A 377 -18.61 -16.02 34.46
CA ARG A 377 -18.32 -16.91 33.34
C ARG A 377 -17.67 -16.19 32.15
N LEU A 378 -18.07 -14.93 31.92
CA LEU A 378 -17.54 -14.07 30.85
C LEU A 378 -16.29 -13.28 31.29
N ASN A 379 -15.93 -13.31 32.58
CA ASN A 379 -14.81 -12.58 33.17
C ASN A 379 -14.93 -11.05 33.02
N ILE A 380 -16.13 -10.51 33.23
CA ILE A 380 -16.46 -9.09 33.09
C ILE A 380 -17.29 -8.58 34.28
N THR A 381 -17.49 -7.27 34.38
CA THR A 381 -18.32 -6.69 35.44
C THR A 381 -19.79 -6.96 35.20
N VAL A 382 -20.61 -6.88 36.25
CA VAL A 382 -22.06 -7.08 36.14
C VAL A 382 -22.70 -5.99 35.27
N GLU A 383 -22.19 -4.76 35.36
CA GLU A 383 -22.61 -3.62 34.54
C GLU A 383 -22.37 -3.87 33.05
N GLU A 384 -21.19 -4.38 32.67
CA GLU A 384 -20.87 -4.73 31.28
C GLU A 384 -21.77 -5.87 30.76
N VAL A 385 -22.12 -6.84 31.61
CA VAL A 385 -23.07 -7.91 31.25
C VAL A 385 -24.46 -7.33 30.99
N GLU A 386 -24.91 -6.39 31.83
CA GLU A 386 -26.20 -5.72 31.69
C GLU A 386 -26.26 -4.95 30.37
N GLU A 387 -25.24 -4.14 30.06
CA GLU A 387 -25.15 -3.42 28.78
C GLU A 387 -25.16 -4.36 27.56
N LEU A 388 -24.42 -5.47 27.63
CA LEU A 388 -24.42 -6.49 26.58
C LEU A 388 -25.79 -7.16 26.41
N ALA A 389 -26.45 -7.49 27.52
CA ALA A 389 -27.78 -8.09 27.50
C ALA A 389 -28.82 -7.12 26.94
N VAL A 390 -28.77 -5.85 27.32
CA VAL A 390 -29.64 -4.79 26.77
C VAL A 390 -29.45 -4.68 25.26
N GLY A 391 -28.20 -4.60 24.78
CA GLY A 391 -27.92 -4.55 23.35
C GLY A 391 -28.48 -5.76 22.58
N LEU A 392 -28.33 -6.95 23.15
CA LEU A 392 -28.85 -8.19 22.55
C LEU A 392 -30.37 -8.29 22.53
N ILE A 393 -31.05 -7.72 23.52
CA ILE A 393 -32.51 -7.65 23.58
C ILE A 393 -33.03 -6.65 22.53
N LEU A 394 -32.39 -5.48 22.43
CA LEU A 394 -32.73 -4.45 21.43
C LEU A 394 -32.51 -4.96 19.99
N ASP A 395 -31.42 -5.68 19.75
CA ASP A 395 -31.12 -6.35 18.48
C ASP A 395 -32.03 -7.56 18.19
N LYS A 396 -32.96 -7.89 19.10
CA LYS A 396 -33.86 -9.06 19.04
C LYS A 396 -33.15 -10.40 18.90
N LYS A 397 -31.85 -10.47 19.25
CA LYS A 397 -31.07 -11.71 19.27
C LYS A 397 -31.42 -12.57 20.49
N ILE A 398 -31.83 -11.93 21.58
CA ILE A 398 -32.34 -12.58 22.79
C ILE A 398 -33.77 -12.10 23.03
N SER A 399 -34.68 -13.02 23.37
CA SER A 399 -36.02 -12.70 23.87
C SER A 399 -36.04 -12.85 25.39
N GLY A 400 -36.05 -11.74 26.10
CA GLY A 400 -36.03 -11.73 27.55
C GLY A 400 -36.11 -10.32 28.14
N GLN A 401 -36.25 -10.27 29.45
CA GLN A 401 -36.33 -9.04 30.26
C GLN A 401 -35.27 -9.08 31.35
N ILE A 402 -34.74 -7.91 31.70
CA ILE A 402 -33.74 -7.77 32.76
C ILE A 402 -34.47 -7.29 34.02
N ASP A 403 -34.44 -8.12 35.07
CA ASP A 403 -34.87 -7.73 36.41
C ASP A 403 -33.67 -7.11 37.13
N GLN A 404 -33.61 -5.77 37.12
CA GLN A 404 -32.52 -5.00 37.72
C GLN A 404 -32.55 -5.05 39.26
N VAL A 405 -33.70 -5.29 39.88
CA VAL A 405 -33.86 -5.37 41.34
C VAL A 405 -33.25 -6.67 41.86
N ASN A 406 -33.59 -7.79 41.22
CA ASN A 406 -33.07 -9.10 41.59
C ASN A 406 -31.78 -9.48 40.86
N GLN A 407 -31.27 -8.63 39.95
CA GLN A 407 -30.06 -8.84 39.16
C GLN A 407 -30.12 -10.15 38.35
N ARG A 408 -31.24 -10.35 37.63
CA ARG A 408 -31.53 -11.57 36.87
C ARG A 408 -31.97 -11.26 35.44
N LEU A 409 -31.56 -12.10 34.50
CA LEU A 409 -32.07 -12.14 33.15
C LEU A 409 -33.16 -13.22 33.09
N GLU A 410 -34.39 -12.80 32.81
CA GLU A 410 -35.53 -13.68 32.59
C GLU A 410 -35.74 -13.86 31.08
N LEU A 411 -35.64 -15.10 30.60
CA LEU A 411 -35.85 -15.41 29.19
C LEU A 411 -37.32 -15.72 28.93
N GLU A 412 -37.88 -15.07 27.92
CA GLU A 412 -39.25 -15.34 27.49
C GLU A 412 -39.30 -16.69 26.75
N GLN A 413 -39.89 -17.69 27.38
CA GLN A 413 -40.39 -18.84 26.62
C GLN A 413 -41.67 -18.39 25.94
N ARG A 414 -41.61 -18.19 24.61
CA ARG A 414 -42.81 -17.88 23.81
C ARG A 414 -43.86 -18.95 24.08
N SER A 415 -44.95 -18.57 24.72
CA SER A 415 -46.12 -19.42 24.85
C SER A 415 -46.72 -19.62 23.46
N THR A 416 -47.13 -20.86 23.15
CA THR A 416 -47.81 -21.19 21.89
C THR A 416 -49.08 -20.36 21.69
N ASP A 417 -49.70 -19.89 22.77
CA ASP A 417 -50.89 -19.07 22.74
C ASP A 417 -50.63 -17.66 22.22
N ALA A 418 -49.50 -17.03 22.59
CA ALA A 418 -49.14 -15.71 22.09
C ALA A 418 -49.00 -15.69 20.55
N MET A 419 -48.35 -16.71 19.97
CA MET A 419 -48.23 -16.85 18.51
C MET A 419 -49.59 -17.05 17.84
N ARG A 420 -50.51 -17.78 18.50
CA ARG A 420 -51.86 -18.02 17.99
C ARG A 420 -52.69 -16.73 17.98
N TYR A 421 -52.63 -15.94 19.04
CA TYR A 421 -53.34 -14.66 19.12
C TYR A 421 -52.79 -13.65 18.11
N GLU A 422 -51.47 -13.58 17.92
CA GLU A 422 -50.83 -12.70 16.93
C GLU A 422 -51.24 -13.07 15.49
N ALA A 423 -51.30 -14.37 15.17
CA ALA A 423 -51.80 -14.84 13.88
C ALA A 423 -53.29 -14.53 13.67
N MET A 424 -54.12 -14.68 14.72
CA MET A 424 -55.55 -14.33 14.65
C MET A 424 -55.77 -12.82 14.46
N ASP A 425 -54.93 -11.97 15.08
CA ASP A 425 -55.01 -10.53 14.95
C ASP A 425 -54.57 -10.05 13.56
N GLN A 426 -53.50 -10.63 13.00
CA GLN A 426 -53.11 -10.40 11.61
C GLN A 426 -54.21 -10.81 10.63
N TRP A 427 -54.84 -11.97 10.86
CA TRP A 427 -55.94 -12.42 10.02
C TRP A 427 -57.15 -11.49 10.10
N SER A 428 -57.54 -11.08 11.30
CA SER A 428 -58.60 -10.10 11.54
C SER A 428 -58.34 -8.79 10.80
N SER A 429 -57.13 -8.23 10.94
CA SER A 429 -56.71 -7.01 10.25
C SER A 429 -56.77 -7.13 8.72
N ASN A 430 -56.37 -8.28 8.17
CA ASN A 430 -56.42 -8.54 6.73
C ASN A 430 -57.88 -8.67 6.22
N VAL A 431 -58.75 -9.31 6.99
CA VAL A 431 -60.19 -9.40 6.67
C VAL A 431 -60.84 -8.03 6.72
N SER A 432 -60.55 -7.21 7.74
CA SER A 432 -61.03 -5.83 7.82
C SER A 432 -60.58 -5.00 6.62
N ARG A 433 -59.29 -5.07 6.24
CA ARG A 433 -58.77 -4.40 5.04
C ARG A 433 -59.47 -4.86 3.76
N LEU A 434 -59.71 -6.17 3.61
CA LEU A 434 -60.42 -6.72 2.46
C LEU A 434 -61.85 -6.17 2.40
N CYS A 435 -62.58 -6.18 3.52
CA CYS A 435 -63.92 -5.61 3.63
C CYS A 435 -63.92 -4.13 3.23
N THR A 436 -63.00 -3.32 3.74
CA THR A 436 -62.90 -1.90 3.37
C THR A 436 -62.65 -1.73 1.87
N THR A 437 -61.79 -2.56 1.27
CA THR A 437 -61.45 -2.50 -0.15
C THR A 437 -62.60 -2.93 -1.07
N VAL A 438 -63.37 -3.93 -0.64
CA VAL A 438 -64.56 -4.40 -1.36
C VAL A 438 -65.67 -3.35 -1.30
N ILE A 439 -65.91 -2.77 -0.12
CA ILE A 439 -66.89 -1.68 0.06
C ILE A 439 -66.51 -0.48 -0.82
N SER A 440 -65.22 -0.08 -0.83
CA SER A 440 -64.77 1.05 -1.65
C SER A 440 -64.82 0.82 -3.16
N LYS A 441 -64.95 -0.43 -3.62
CA LYS A 441 -65.13 -0.76 -5.06
C LYS A 441 -66.60 -0.96 -5.45
N ALA A 442 -67.47 -1.22 -4.47
CA ALA A 442 -68.90 -1.43 -4.67
C ALA A 442 -69.71 -0.11 -4.56
N THR A 443 -69.07 0.95 -4.04
CA THR A 443 -69.52 2.35 -4.14
C THR A 443 -68.77 2.99 -5.30
#